data_AF-A0A957KBG2-F1
#
_entry.id   AF-A0A957KBG2-F1
#
_cell.length_a   1.000
_cell.length_b   1.000
_cell.length_c   1.000
_cell.angle_alpha   90.00
_cell.angle_beta   90.00
_cell.angle_gamma   90.00
#
_symmetry.space_group_name_H-M   'P 1'
#
loop_
_entity.id
_entity.type
_entity.pdbx_description
1 polymer ?
#
loop_
_entity_poly.entity_id
_entity_poly.type
_entity_poly.pdbx_seq_one_letter_code
_entity_poly.pdbx_strand_id
1 'polypeptide(L)'
;VHAYAIPRYNCMWVELLAFYHQVSGDTELVMALWPALEGLLIALLASHNNEGLLVSPAGYRFYIDWSATSQAQPHAVYNLHVILALQEAATLATKLGQVADAAAWTAAAQRLQDRVRALFWREGIWWDDPAGSTFSQLAAALALLTGTALPGSEAALLDAIEARSLAADHDETGQMVLASPFMHHYLLTALRHFDRYEALVAIVKHRWGRWVREGYPTTWENWSVDFPDGSQCHAYSAHPLYHLYKMQQAQEGEA
;
A
#
# COMPACT_ATOMS: atom_id res chain seq x y z
N VAL A 1 -11.03 6.59 24.13
CA VAL A 1 -11.98 5.69 23.46
C VAL A 1 -11.69 5.70 21.96
N HIS A 2 -10.60 5.07 21.47
CA HIS A 2 -10.29 4.98 20.03
C HIS A 2 -9.39 3.77 19.66
N ALA A 3 -9.31 2.73 20.51
CA ALA A 3 -8.38 1.61 20.31
C ALA A 3 -8.57 0.81 19.00
N TYR A 4 -9.68 1.04 18.29
CA TYR A 4 -10.01 0.40 17.00
C TYR A 4 -9.90 1.33 15.78
N ALA A 5 -9.58 2.61 15.96
CA ALA A 5 -9.40 3.52 14.84
C ALA A 5 -7.94 3.47 14.37
N ILE A 6 -7.74 3.04 13.12
CA ILE A 6 -6.44 2.91 12.46
C ILE A 6 -6.34 3.99 11.38
N PRO A 7 -5.57 5.08 11.58
CA PRO A 7 -5.50 6.21 10.65
C PRO A 7 -5.12 5.80 9.23
N ARG A 8 -4.28 4.76 9.07
CA ARG A 8 -3.87 4.26 7.76
C ARG A 8 -5.05 3.73 6.92
N TYR A 9 -6.10 3.21 7.55
CA TYR A 9 -7.30 2.73 6.81
C TYR A 9 -8.06 3.88 6.14
N ASN A 10 -7.86 5.12 6.59
CA ASN A 10 -8.41 6.29 5.91
C ASN A 10 -7.77 6.46 4.52
N CYS A 11 -6.52 6.06 4.31
CA CYS A 11 -5.88 6.09 2.99
C CYS A 11 -6.60 5.13 2.02
N MET A 12 -6.90 3.91 2.49
CA MET A 12 -7.65 2.91 1.73
C MET A 12 -9.07 3.36 1.40
N TRP A 13 -9.70 4.16 2.26
CA TRP A 13 -11.02 4.72 1.97
C TRP A 13 -10.97 5.72 0.80
N VAL A 14 -9.90 6.53 0.70
CA VAL A 14 -9.70 7.43 -0.45
C VAL A 14 -9.51 6.64 -1.74
N GLU A 15 -8.67 5.60 -1.71
CA GLU A 15 -8.48 4.68 -2.84
C GLU A 15 -9.81 4.01 -3.25
N LEU A 16 -10.60 3.57 -2.27
CA LEU A 16 -11.91 2.95 -2.52
C LEU A 16 -12.90 3.95 -3.15
N LEU A 17 -12.92 5.21 -2.72
CA LEU A 17 -13.78 6.24 -3.29
C LEU A 17 -13.41 6.51 -4.76
N ALA A 18 -12.12 6.62 -5.06
CA ALA A 18 -11.61 6.78 -6.43
C ALA A 18 -11.94 5.56 -7.30
N PHE A 19 -11.70 4.34 -6.79
CA PHE A 19 -12.04 3.10 -7.48
C PHE A 19 -13.54 2.95 -7.71
N TYR A 20 -14.36 3.30 -6.72
CA TYR A 20 -15.81 3.31 -6.85
C TYR A 20 -16.25 4.22 -8.01
N HIS A 21 -15.75 5.46 -8.06
CA HIS A 21 -16.03 6.37 -9.18
C HIS A 21 -15.61 5.79 -10.52
N GLN A 22 -14.43 5.16 -10.58
CA GLN A 22 -13.92 4.55 -11.80
C GLN A 22 -14.85 3.47 -12.33
N VAL A 23 -15.42 2.65 -11.45
CA VAL A 23 -16.28 1.50 -11.84
C VAL A 23 -17.73 1.91 -12.06
N SER A 24 -18.29 2.79 -11.23
CA SER A 24 -19.72 3.15 -11.27
C SER A 24 -20.03 4.37 -12.14
N GLY A 25 -19.08 5.30 -12.27
CA GLY A 25 -19.34 6.64 -12.83
C GLY A 25 -20.21 7.55 -11.96
N ASP A 26 -20.58 7.11 -10.75
CA ASP A 26 -21.48 7.84 -9.85
C ASP A 26 -20.77 9.05 -9.25
N THR A 27 -20.91 10.17 -9.95
CA THR A 27 -20.34 11.46 -9.56
C THR A 27 -21.16 12.13 -8.46
N GLU A 28 -22.46 11.84 -8.37
CA GLU A 28 -23.35 12.43 -7.36
C GLU A 28 -22.93 11.97 -5.96
N LEU A 29 -22.76 10.65 -5.76
CA LEU A 29 -22.34 10.11 -4.48
C LEU A 29 -20.94 10.61 -4.10
N VAL A 30 -20.00 10.62 -5.05
CA VAL A 30 -18.64 11.09 -4.79
C VAL A 30 -18.62 12.57 -4.38
N MET A 31 -19.40 13.41 -5.05
CA MET A 31 -19.51 14.82 -4.69
C MET A 31 -20.23 15.03 -3.34
N ALA A 32 -21.20 14.17 -2.99
CA ALA A 32 -21.82 14.19 -1.66
C ALA A 32 -20.84 13.82 -0.54
N LEU A 33 -19.84 12.97 -0.84
CA LEU A 33 -18.78 12.57 0.10
C LEU A 33 -17.55 13.50 0.06
N TRP A 34 -17.50 14.48 -0.85
CA TRP A 34 -16.35 15.36 -1.05
C TRP A 34 -15.91 16.11 0.22
N PRO A 35 -16.82 16.71 1.02
CA PRO A 35 -16.42 17.37 2.26
C PRO A 35 -15.78 16.41 3.28
N ALA A 36 -16.17 15.14 3.26
CA ALA A 36 -15.57 14.10 4.09
C ALA A 36 -14.15 13.76 3.61
N LEU A 37 -13.94 13.68 2.28
CA LEU A 37 -12.62 13.50 1.67
C LEU A 37 -11.67 14.65 2.04
N GLU A 38 -12.12 15.90 1.88
CA GLU A 38 -11.34 17.09 2.26
C GLU A 38 -10.95 17.07 3.74
N GLY A 39 -11.93 16.87 4.62
CA GLY A 39 -11.71 16.82 6.07
C GLY A 39 -10.75 15.70 6.50
N LEU A 40 -10.86 14.54 5.86
CA LEU A 40 -9.99 13.39 6.12
C LEU A 40 -8.55 13.68 5.70
N LEU A 41 -8.32 14.24 4.50
CA LEU A 41 -6.97 14.57 4.02
C LEU A 41 -6.33 15.69 4.86
N ILE A 42 -7.12 16.68 5.28
CA ILE A 42 -6.67 17.72 6.23
C ILE A 42 -6.23 17.06 7.55
N ALA A 43 -7.03 16.15 8.09
CA ALA A 43 -6.72 15.48 9.35
C ALA A 43 -5.46 14.60 9.27
N LEU A 44 -5.27 13.89 8.15
CA LEU A 44 -4.05 13.09 7.92
C LEU A 44 -2.80 13.99 7.86
N LEU A 45 -2.90 15.12 7.16
CA LEU A 45 -1.77 16.06 7.00
C LEU A 45 -1.46 16.87 8.28
N ALA A 46 -2.41 17.01 9.20
CA ALA A 46 -2.24 17.78 10.43
C ALA A 46 -1.32 17.12 11.46
N SER A 47 -1.12 15.79 11.41
CA SER A 47 -0.29 15.07 12.37
C SER A 47 1.09 14.77 11.79
N HIS A 48 2.04 15.67 12.04
CA HIS A 48 3.42 15.55 11.58
C HIS A 48 4.44 15.94 12.65
N ASN A 49 5.66 15.44 12.51
CA ASN A 49 6.81 15.83 13.33
C ASN A 49 7.37 17.20 12.90
N ASN A 50 8.43 17.66 13.55
CA ASN A 50 9.08 18.95 13.24
C ASN A 50 9.74 18.99 11.84
N GLU A 51 10.02 17.84 11.24
CA GLU A 51 10.57 17.70 9.89
C GLU A 51 9.46 17.64 8.83
N GLY A 52 8.20 17.62 9.27
CA GLY A 52 7.02 17.54 8.42
C GLY A 52 6.76 16.16 7.83
N LEU A 53 7.28 15.10 8.45
CA LEU A 53 6.86 13.73 8.21
C LEU A 53 5.68 13.38 9.10
N LEU A 54 4.74 12.64 8.52
CA LEU A 54 3.51 12.25 9.19
C LEU A 54 3.77 11.21 10.27
N VAL A 55 3.04 11.36 11.36
CA VAL A 55 3.00 10.44 12.50
C VAL A 55 1.54 10.08 12.78
N SER A 56 1.33 8.97 13.49
CA SER A 56 0.01 8.60 13.98
C SER A 56 -0.46 9.64 15.01
N PRO A 57 -1.69 10.16 14.87
CA PRO A 57 -2.27 11.02 15.87
C PRO A 57 -2.35 10.32 17.23
N ALA A 58 -2.17 11.09 18.31
CA ALA A 58 -2.26 10.57 19.67
C ALA A 58 -3.64 9.94 19.94
N GLY A 59 -3.65 8.81 20.64
CA GLY A 59 -4.88 8.09 21.00
C GLY A 59 -5.41 7.10 19.94
N TYR A 60 -4.81 7.05 18.76
CA TYR A 60 -5.15 6.09 17.70
C TYR A 60 -4.20 4.89 17.70
N ARG A 61 -4.67 3.76 17.16
CA ARG A 61 -3.82 2.57 16.98
C ARG A 61 -2.95 2.76 15.74
N PHE A 62 -1.64 2.80 15.96
CA PHE A 62 -0.68 2.71 14.86
C PHE A 62 -0.56 1.25 14.40
N TYR A 63 -0.96 0.99 13.16
CA TYR A 63 -0.91 -0.33 12.54
C TYR A 63 -0.45 -0.18 11.09
N ILE A 64 0.58 -0.93 10.73
CA ILE A 64 1.17 -0.97 9.39
C ILE A 64 0.74 -2.24 8.68
N ASP A 65 1.10 -3.39 9.25
CA ASP A 65 0.86 -4.71 8.68
C ASP A 65 0.96 -5.78 9.78
N TRP A 66 0.42 -6.97 9.52
CA TRP A 66 0.71 -8.18 10.29
C TRP A 66 2.03 -8.81 9.84
N SER A 67 3.13 -8.13 10.16
CA SER A 67 4.48 -8.54 9.78
C SER A 67 5.51 -8.08 10.82
N ALA A 68 6.78 -8.45 10.63
CA ALA A 68 7.88 -8.06 11.51
C ALA A 68 8.35 -6.60 11.35
N THR A 69 7.63 -5.76 10.58
CA THR A 69 8.03 -4.36 10.37
C THR A 69 8.04 -3.58 11.68
N SER A 70 9.02 -2.69 11.82
CA SER A 70 9.11 -1.74 12.91
C SER A 70 7.79 -0.99 13.11
N GLN A 71 7.46 -0.68 14.37
CA GLN A 71 6.34 0.21 14.70
C GLN A 71 6.83 1.61 15.12
N ALA A 72 8.12 1.90 14.88
CA ALA A 72 8.69 3.21 15.15
C ALA A 72 8.09 4.28 14.23
N GLN A 73 8.05 5.52 14.72
CA GLN A 73 7.52 6.66 13.99
C GLN A 73 8.57 7.77 13.89
N PRO A 74 8.62 8.55 12.79
CA PRO A 74 7.81 8.39 11.58
C PRO A 74 8.15 7.09 10.82
N HIS A 75 7.19 6.56 10.07
CA HIS A 75 7.32 5.29 9.34
C HIS A 75 7.13 5.49 7.84
N ALA A 76 7.97 4.87 7.01
CA ALA A 76 7.96 5.01 5.55
C ALA A 76 6.61 4.58 4.96
N VAL A 77 6.15 3.35 5.25
CA VAL A 77 4.84 2.84 4.76
C VAL A 77 3.68 3.79 5.07
N TYR A 78 3.57 4.32 6.29
CA TYR A 78 2.47 5.24 6.61
C TYR A 78 2.51 6.51 5.75
N ASN A 79 3.69 7.12 5.61
CA ASN A 79 3.84 8.33 4.83
C ASN A 79 3.64 8.08 3.33
N LEU A 80 4.18 7.00 2.78
CA LEU A 80 3.97 6.58 1.40
C LEU A 80 2.49 6.28 1.10
N HIS A 81 1.77 5.69 2.04
CA HIS A 81 0.35 5.41 1.86
C HIS A 81 -0.49 6.69 1.82
N VAL A 82 -0.14 7.70 2.64
CA VAL A 82 -0.78 9.03 2.56
C VAL A 82 -0.42 9.73 1.24
N ILE A 83 0.81 9.59 0.73
CA ILE A 83 1.17 10.09 -0.60
C ILE A 83 0.26 9.46 -1.67
N LEU A 84 0.07 8.14 -1.64
CA LEU A 84 -0.81 7.44 -2.58
C LEU A 84 -2.24 7.97 -2.50
N ALA A 85 -2.79 8.12 -1.29
CA ALA A 85 -4.13 8.68 -1.09
C ALA A 85 -4.27 10.11 -1.65
N LEU A 86 -3.25 10.97 -1.47
CA LEU A 86 -3.25 12.33 -2.04
C LEU A 86 -3.21 12.31 -3.57
N GLN A 87 -2.45 11.38 -4.17
CA GLN A 87 -2.36 11.24 -5.63
C GLN A 87 -3.67 10.72 -6.24
N GLU A 88 -4.31 9.73 -5.61
CA GLU A 88 -5.63 9.22 -6.00
C GLU A 88 -6.70 10.32 -5.88
N ALA A 89 -6.70 11.06 -4.77
CA ALA A 89 -7.61 12.18 -4.56
C ALA A 89 -7.38 13.29 -5.60
N ALA A 90 -6.12 13.64 -5.91
CA ALA A 90 -5.80 14.65 -6.91
C ALA A 90 -6.23 14.25 -8.33
N THR A 91 -6.08 12.97 -8.66
CA THR A 91 -6.54 12.41 -9.93
C THR A 91 -8.06 12.47 -10.04
N LEU A 92 -8.77 12.07 -8.99
CA LEU A 92 -10.23 12.16 -8.92
C LEU A 92 -10.71 13.61 -9.00
N ALA A 93 -10.07 14.52 -8.26
CA ALA A 93 -10.37 15.95 -8.30
C ALA A 93 -10.20 16.54 -9.69
N THR A 94 -9.12 16.19 -10.39
CA THR A 94 -8.89 16.61 -11.78
C THR A 94 -10.02 16.12 -12.69
N LYS A 95 -10.40 14.85 -12.57
CA LYS A 95 -11.48 14.24 -13.38
C LYS A 95 -12.83 14.91 -13.16
N LEU A 96 -13.10 15.38 -11.93
CA LEU A 96 -14.36 16.01 -11.54
C LEU A 96 -14.35 17.54 -11.59
N GLY A 97 -13.27 18.15 -12.09
CA GLY A 97 -13.15 19.60 -12.23
C GLY A 97 -12.88 20.35 -10.92
N GLN A 98 -12.48 19.67 -9.85
CA GLN A 98 -12.08 20.26 -8.57
C GLN A 98 -10.62 20.74 -8.63
N VAL A 99 -10.38 21.77 -9.45
CA VAL A 99 -9.02 22.22 -9.82
C VAL A 99 -8.19 22.67 -8.61
N ALA A 100 -8.81 23.36 -7.64
CA ALA A 100 -8.12 23.85 -6.46
C ALA A 100 -7.61 22.69 -5.58
N ASP A 101 -8.47 21.70 -5.33
CA ASP A 101 -8.14 20.51 -4.55
C ASP A 101 -7.08 19.66 -5.24
N ALA A 102 -7.23 19.45 -6.54
CA ALA A 102 -6.24 18.74 -7.35
C ALA A 102 -4.84 19.36 -7.22
N ALA A 103 -4.73 20.69 -7.34
CA ALA A 103 -3.47 21.39 -7.18
C ALA A 103 -2.92 21.31 -5.75
N ALA A 104 -3.78 21.48 -4.73
CA ALA A 104 -3.39 21.43 -3.33
C ALA A 104 -2.86 20.05 -2.92
N TRP A 105 -3.57 18.98 -3.29
CA TRP A 105 -3.21 17.60 -2.97
C TRP A 105 -1.98 17.13 -3.74
N THR A 106 -1.85 17.51 -5.02
CA THR A 106 -0.62 17.26 -5.81
C THR A 106 0.60 17.89 -5.14
N ALA A 107 0.49 19.16 -4.73
CA ALA A 107 1.58 19.86 -4.08
C ALA A 107 1.91 19.26 -2.69
N ALA A 108 0.90 18.79 -1.95
CA ALA A 108 1.11 18.11 -0.68
C ALA A 108 1.81 16.77 -0.85
N ALA A 109 1.40 15.95 -1.84
CA ALA A 109 2.05 14.70 -2.20
C ALA A 109 3.52 14.94 -2.53
N GLN A 110 3.84 15.88 -3.43
CA GLN A 110 5.22 16.16 -3.83
C GLN A 110 6.11 16.56 -2.64
N ARG A 111 5.64 17.46 -1.77
CA ARG A 111 6.40 17.87 -0.56
C ARG A 111 6.67 16.68 0.36
N LEU A 112 5.70 15.79 0.53
CA LEU A 112 5.85 14.62 1.38
C LEU A 112 6.78 13.59 0.75
N GLN A 113 6.71 13.38 -0.56
CA GLN A 113 7.63 12.51 -1.31
C GLN A 113 9.08 12.90 -1.10
N ASP A 114 9.39 14.20 -1.19
CA ASP A 114 10.77 14.68 -1.02
C ASP A 114 11.31 14.42 0.39
N ARG A 115 10.47 14.62 1.42
CA ARG A 115 10.81 14.31 2.82
C ARG A 115 11.00 12.82 3.07
N VAL A 116 10.08 12.00 2.54
CA VAL A 116 10.12 10.54 2.66
C VAL A 116 11.37 9.99 1.99
N ARG A 117 11.67 10.45 0.77
CA ARG A 117 12.88 10.07 0.04
C ARG A 117 14.13 10.46 0.80
N ALA A 118 14.19 11.69 1.33
CA ALA A 118 15.36 12.15 2.07
C ALA A 118 15.64 11.33 3.34
N LEU A 119 14.61 10.85 4.05
CA LEU A 119 14.80 10.13 5.31
C LEU A 119 14.95 8.61 5.14
N PHE A 120 14.12 8.00 4.29
CA PHE A 120 13.94 6.55 4.27
C PHE A 120 14.69 5.83 3.14
N TRP A 121 15.13 6.55 2.10
CA TRP A 121 15.91 5.95 1.01
C TRP A 121 17.41 6.09 1.25
N ARG A 122 18.10 4.96 1.45
CA ARG A 122 19.56 4.91 1.68
C ARG A 122 20.13 3.63 1.10
N GLU A 123 21.24 3.71 0.37
CA GLU A 123 21.99 2.54 -0.11
C GLU A 123 21.16 1.54 -0.94
N GLY A 124 20.19 2.03 -1.72
CA GLY A 124 19.32 1.16 -2.53
C GLY A 124 18.15 0.54 -1.76
N ILE A 125 17.99 0.87 -0.47
CA ILE A 125 16.99 0.29 0.42
C ILE A 125 16.00 1.37 0.88
N TRP A 126 14.72 0.99 0.90
CA TRP A 126 13.64 1.73 1.57
C TRP A 126 13.49 1.22 3.01
N TRP A 127 14.14 1.91 3.94
CA TRP A 127 14.04 1.61 5.37
C TRP A 127 12.66 2.02 5.89
N ASP A 128 12.08 1.19 6.76
CA ASP A 128 10.76 1.44 7.35
C ASP A 128 10.80 2.58 8.37
N ASP A 129 11.92 2.73 9.08
CA ASP A 129 12.11 3.69 10.15
C ASP A 129 13.47 4.42 10.06
N PRO A 130 13.66 5.57 10.75
CA PRO A 130 14.87 6.37 10.62
C PRO A 130 16.14 5.70 11.15
N ALA A 131 16.01 4.74 12.08
CA ALA A 131 17.11 3.99 12.67
C ALA A 131 17.56 2.82 11.77
N GLY A 132 16.82 2.52 10.71
CA GLY A 132 17.14 1.42 9.79
C GLY A 132 16.97 0.05 10.45
N SER A 133 15.95 -0.11 11.30
CA SER A 133 15.76 -1.38 12.01
C SER A 133 15.12 -2.46 11.12
N THR A 134 14.19 -2.07 10.26
CA THR A 134 13.58 -2.96 9.25
C THR A 134 13.48 -2.28 7.89
N PHE A 135 13.41 -3.08 6.83
CA PHE A 135 13.02 -2.66 5.49
C PHE A 135 12.06 -3.72 4.93
N SER A 136 11.00 -3.30 4.24
CA SER A 136 9.87 -4.17 3.92
C SER A 136 9.49 -4.16 2.45
N GLN A 137 8.90 -5.26 1.98
CA GLN A 137 8.30 -5.31 0.64
C GLN A 137 7.24 -4.22 0.46
N LEU A 138 6.51 -3.91 1.53
CA LEU A 138 5.43 -2.92 1.49
C LEU A 138 5.97 -1.49 1.30
N ALA A 139 7.06 -1.13 1.98
CA ALA A 139 7.72 0.17 1.76
C ALA A 139 8.24 0.29 0.33
N ALA A 140 8.91 -0.74 -0.19
CA ALA A 140 9.40 -0.76 -1.56
C ALA A 140 8.26 -0.66 -2.59
N ALA A 141 7.19 -1.44 -2.42
CA ALA A 141 6.04 -1.44 -3.32
C ALA A 141 5.31 -0.10 -3.32
N LEU A 142 5.07 0.51 -2.16
CA LEU A 142 4.44 1.82 -2.11
C LEU A 142 5.34 2.92 -2.66
N ALA A 143 6.66 2.86 -2.43
CA ALA A 143 7.59 3.83 -3.02
C ALA A 143 7.58 3.78 -4.56
N LEU A 144 7.44 2.58 -5.14
CA LEU A 144 7.23 2.38 -6.57
C LEU A 144 5.90 2.99 -7.02
N LEU A 145 4.79 2.62 -6.36
CA LEU A 145 3.43 3.06 -6.74
C LEU A 145 3.22 4.56 -6.65
N THR A 146 3.89 5.22 -5.71
CA THR A 146 3.78 6.67 -5.56
C THR A 146 4.76 7.43 -6.45
N GLY A 147 5.66 6.77 -7.17
CA GLY A 147 6.76 7.44 -7.89
C GLY A 147 7.77 8.13 -6.96
N THR A 148 7.87 7.67 -5.71
CA THR A 148 8.86 8.19 -4.74
C THR A 148 10.23 7.52 -4.95
N ALA A 149 10.22 6.28 -5.45
CA ALA A 149 11.41 5.57 -5.93
C ALA A 149 12.24 6.43 -6.88
N LEU A 150 13.57 6.25 -6.85
CA LEU A 150 14.46 6.97 -7.74
C LEU A 150 14.43 6.33 -9.14
N PRO A 151 14.46 7.13 -10.22
CA PRO A 151 14.60 6.60 -11.57
C PRO A 151 15.81 5.66 -11.67
N GLY A 152 15.57 4.46 -12.19
CA GLY A 152 16.57 3.40 -12.36
C GLY A 152 16.65 2.41 -11.19
N SER A 153 15.95 2.62 -10.08
CA SER A 153 15.90 1.63 -8.98
C SER A 153 14.71 0.67 -9.08
N GLU A 154 13.78 0.88 -10.02
CA GLU A 154 12.51 0.16 -10.09
C GLU A 154 12.72 -1.33 -10.31
N ALA A 155 13.56 -1.71 -11.28
CA ALA A 155 13.83 -3.12 -11.58
C ALA A 155 14.39 -3.85 -10.36
N ALA A 156 15.37 -3.27 -9.67
CA ALA A 156 15.98 -3.86 -8.48
C ALA A 156 14.97 -4.00 -7.31
N LEU A 157 14.09 -3.02 -7.13
CA LEU A 157 13.04 -3.09 -6.11
C LEU A 157 11.99 -4.16 -6.44
N LEU A 158 11.58 -4.28 -7.70
CA LEU A 158 10.65 -5.31 -8.17
C LEU A 158 11.25 -6.72 -8.01
N ASP A 159 12.53 -6.89 -8.35
CA ASP A 159 13.26 -8.16 -8.17
C ASP A 159 13.36 -8.54 -6.69
N ALA A 160 13.63 -7.57 -5.81
CA ALA A 160 13.67 -7.80 -4.35
C ALA A 160 12.28 -8.20 -3.80
N ILE A 161 11.22 -7.54 -4.26
CA ILE A 161 9.84 -7.89 -3.90
C ILE A 161 9.53 -9.32 -4.34
N GLU A 162 9.81 -9.66 -5.60
CA GLU A 162 9.58 -11.01 -6.14
C GLU A 162 10.35 -12.08 -5.36
N ALA A 163 11.66 -11.88 -5.19
CA ALA A 163 12.52 -12.83 -4.48
C ALA A 163 12.02 -13.06 -3.05
N ARG A 164 11.65 -12.00 -2.32
CA ARG A 164 11.11 -12.15 -0.96
C ARG A 164 9.74 -12.84 -0.96
N SER A 165 8.87 -12.56 -1.93
CA SER A 165 7.55 -13.20 -2.07
C SER A 165 7.61 -14.67 -2.48
N LEU A 166 8.76 -15.18 -2.95
CA LEU A 166 8.97 -16.60 -3.27
C LEU A 166 9.80 -17.35 -2.21
N ALA A 167 10.32 -16.64 -1.21
CA ALA A 167 11.08 -17.22 -0.09
C ALA A 167 10.17 -17.79 1.01
N ALA A 168 10.74 -18.51 1.98
CA ALA A 168 10.01 -19.03 3.14
C ALA A 168 9.32 -17.93 3.98
N ASP A 169 8.28 -18.28 4.74
CA ASP A 169 7.47 -17.30 5.49
C ASP A 169 8.20 -16.63 6.66
N HIS A 170 9.28 -17.23 7.18
CA HIS A 170 9.98 -16.68 8.34
C HIS A 170 10.81 -15.46 7.96
N ASP A 171 10.81 -14.45 8.84
CA ASP A 171 11.66 -13.27 8.71
C ASP A 171 12.97 -13.50 9.48
N GLU A 172 14.11 -13.24 8.84
CA GLU A 172 15.43 -13.25 9.46
C GLU A 172 15.99 -11.83 9.62
N THR A 173 16.82 -11.61 10.65
CA THR A 173 17.48 -10.31 10.85
C THR A 173 18.30 -9.94 9.61
N GLY A 174 18.06 -8.73 9.07
CA GLY A 174 18.75 -8.24 7.87
C GLY A 174 18.12 -8.71 6.56
N GLN A 175 17.03 -9.48 6.60
CA GLN A 175 16.22 -9.80 5.43
C GLN A 175 15.10 -8.77 5.25
N MET A 176 14.67 -8.58 4.00
CA MET A 176 13.47 -7.80 3.68
C MET A 176 12.25 -8.44 4.36
N VAL A 177 11.46 -7.64 5.08
CA VAL A 177 10.27 -8.13 5.77
C VAL A 177 9.17 -8.54 4.78
N LEU A 178 8.61 -9.73 4.98
CA LEU A 178 7.48 -10.26 4.19
C LEU A 178 6.18 -9.52 4.56
N ALA A 179 5.47 -9.03 3.54
CA ALA A 179 4.16 -8.42 3.74
C ALA A 179 3.09 -9.50 4.05
N SER A 180 2.05 -9.18 4.81
CA SER A 180 0.92 -10.11 5.03
C SER A 180 0.15 -10.40 3.73
N PRO A 181 -0.74 -11.42 3.71
CA PRO A 181 -1.65 -11.66 2.58
C PRO A 181 -2.47 -10.43 2.20
N PHE A 182 -2.88 -9.63 3.19
CA PHE A 182 -3.62 -8.39 2.96
C PHE A 182 -2.77 -7.38 2.19
N MET A 183 -1.56 -7.10 2.67
CA MET A 183 -0.70 -6.06 2.08
C MET A 183 -0.05 -6.48 0.77
N HIS A 184 0.01 -7.79 0.47
CA HIS A 184 0.38 -8.26 -0.86
C HIS A 184 -0.47 -7.64 -1.97
N HIS A 185 -1.66 -7.10 -1.67
CA HIS A 185 -2.40 -6.29 -2.63
C HIS A 185 -1.52 -5.22 -3.30
N TYR A 186 -0.76 -4.45 -2.52
CA TYR A 186 0.10 -3.38 -3.04
C TYR A 186 1.33 -3.92 -3.79
N LEU A 187 1.88 -5.05 -3.36
CA LEU A 187 3.00 -5.71 -4.05
C LEU A 187 2.56 -6.15 -5.45
N LEU A 188 1.39 -6.81 -5.55
CA LEU A 188 0.83 -7.24 -6.83
C LEU A 188 0.39 -6.03 -7.67
N THR A 189 -0.13 -4.95 -7.06
CA THR A 189 -0.40 -3.69 -7.77
C THR A 189 0.88 -3.11 -8.37
N ALA A 190 2.00 -3.10 -7.63
CA ALA A 190 3.28 -2.62 -8.13
C ALA A 190 3.79 -3.48 -9.29
N LEU A 191 3.82 -4.81 -9.13
CA LEU A 191 4.22 -5.72 -10.21
C LEU A 191 3.37 -5.52 -11.47
N ARG A 192 2.06 -5.38 -11.32
CA ARG A 192 1.14 -5.09 -12.42
C ARG A 192 1.40 -3.72 -13.06
N HIS A 193 1.67 -2.69 -12.28
CA HIS A 193 1.94 -1.34 -12.77
C HIS A 193 3.21 -1.29 -13.65
N PHE A 194 4.18 -2.16 -13.38
CA PHE A 194 5.43 -2.27 -14.15
C PHE A 194 5.47 -3.51 -15.06
N ASP A 195 4.29 -4.05 -15.44
CA ASP A 195 4.14 -5.17 -16.38
C ASP A 195 4.93 -6.46 -16.01
N ARG A 196 5.24 -6.66 -14.73
CA ARG A 196 5.89 -7.86 -14.18
C ARG A 196 4.88 -9.00 -13.99
N TYR A 197 4.13 -9.32 -15.04
CA TYR A 197 3.03 -10.29 -15.01
C TYR A 197 3.48 -11.71 -14.66
N GLU A 198 4.64 -12.14 -15.17
CA GLU A 198 5.19 -13.47 -14.86
C GLU A 198 5.49 -13.63 -13.37
N ALA A 199 6.14 -12.63 -12.77
CA ALA A 199 6.43 -12.57 -11.34
C ALA A 199 5.13 -12.59 -10.50
N LEU A 200 4.14 -11.77 -10.90
CA LEU A 200 2.82 -11.73 -10.26
C LEU A 200 2.18 -13.12 -10.23
N VAL A 201 2.13 -13.83 -11.37
CA VAL A 201 1.56 -15.17 -11.46
C VAL A 201 2.37 -16.19 -10.65
N ALA A 202 3.70 -16.10 -10.67
CA ALA A 202 4.57 -16.97 -9.89
C ALA A 202 4.30 -16.84 -8.38
N ILE A 203 4.19 -15.61 -7.88
CA ILE A 203 3.88 -15.32 -6.48
C ILE A 203 2.50 -15.87 -6.09
N VAL A 204 1.47 -15.65 -6.93
CA VAL A 204 0.12 -16.16 -6.67
C VAL A 204 0.12 -17.69 -6.58
N LYS A 205 0.77 -18.38 -7.52
CA LYS A 205 0.91 -19.85 -7.51
C LYS A 205 1.71 -20.37 -6.33
N HIS A 206 2.73 -19.63 -5.90
CA HIS A 206 3.57 -20.01 -4.78
C HIS A 206 2.80 -19.87 -3.45
N ARG A 207 2.37 -18.65 -3.12
CA ARG A 207 1.76 -18.27 -1.85
C ARG A 207 0.33 -18.79 -1.71
N TRP A 208 -0.60 -18.33 -2.56
CA TRP A 208 -2.00 -18.79 -2.49
C TRP A 208 -2.16 -20.22 -2.94
N GLY A 209 -1.36 -20.67 -3.92
CA GLY A 209 -1.35 -22.07 -4.32
C GLY A 209 -0.92 -23.02 -3.21
N ARG A 210 -0.22 -22.55 -2.16
CA ARG A 210 0.03 -23.36 -0.94
C ARG A 210 -1.27 -23.78 -0.30
N TRP A 211 -2.16 -22.83 -0.04
CA TRP A 211 -3.47 -23.10 0.57
C TRP A 211 -4.29 -24.08 -0.27
N VAL A 212 -4.27 -23.91 -1.60
CA VAL A 212 -4.92 -24.86 -2.51
C VAL A 212 -4.34 -26.26 -2.41
N ARG A 213 -3.01 -26.41 -2.41
CA ARG A 213 -2.33 -27.72 -2.29
C ARG A 213 -2.62 -28.40 -0.95
N GLU A 214 -2.79 -27.62 0.11
CA GLU A 214 -3.13 -28.10 1.45
C GLU A 214 -4.64 -28.37 1.63
N GLY A 215 -5.46 -28.11 0.60
CA GLY A 215 -6.89 -28.40 0.61
C GLY A 215 -7.75 -27.32 1.28
N TYR A 216 -7.22 -26.11 1.48
CA TYR A 216 -7.98 -25.00 2.05
C TYR A 216 -8.80 -24.27 0.97
N PRO A 217 -10.13 -24.14 1.15
CA PRO A 217 -11.03 -23.58 0.13
C PRO A 217 -11.15 -22.04 0.17
N THR A 218 -10.43 -21.39 1.09
CA THR A 218 -10.57 -19.96 1.41
C THR A 218 -9.20 -19.31 1.60
N THR A 219 -9.14 -17.97 1.50
CA THR A 219 -7.92 -17.21 1.74
C THR A 219 -7.80 -16.82 3.21
N TRP A 220 -6.61 -16.98 3.80
CA TRP A 220 -6.40 -16.76 5.23
C TRP A 220 -6.07 -15.31 5.57
N GLU A 221 -6.22 -14.98 6.85
CA GLU A 221 -5.84 -13.69 7.43
C GLU A 221 -4.32 -13.48 7.32
N ASN A 222 -3.54 -14.47 7.75
CA ASN A 222 -2.08 -14.43 7.78
C ASN A 222 -1.47 -15.64 7.09
N TRP A 223 -0.17 -15.55 6.76
CA TRP A 223 0.56 -16.65 6.12
C TRP A 223 0.64 -17.90 7.02
N SER A 224 0.84 -17.70 8.31
CA SER A 224 0.61 -18.70 9.36
C SER A 224 -0.57 -18.24 10.23
N VAL A 225 -1.37 -19.20 10.69
CA VAL A 225 -2.56 -18.99 11.53
C VAL A 225 -2.40 -19.71 12.87
N ASP A 226 -1.16 -19.83 13.34
CA ASP A 226 -0.84 -20.57 14.58
C ASP A 226 -1.12 -19.75 15.84
N PHE A 227 -2.25 -19.04 15.89
CA PHE A 227 -2.72 -18.31 17.06
C PHE A 227 -4.26 -18.40 17.21
N PRO A 228 -4.80 -18.28 18.44
CA PRO A 228 -6.18 -18.67 18.78
C PRO A 228 -7.32 -17.91 18.06
N ASP A 229 -7.01 -16.86 17.30
CA ASP A 229 -8.00 -15.95 16.71
C ASP A 229 -7.79 -15.69 15.21
N GLY A 230 -6.85 -16.40 14.56
CA GLY A 230 -6.57 -16.14 13.15
C GLY A 230 -7.65 -16.70 12.23
N SER A 231 -8.17 -15.87 11.33
CA SER A 231 -9.22 -16.29 10.41
C SER A 231 -8.66 -17.09 9.23
N GLN A 232 -9.22 -18.28 9.00
CA GLN A 232 -8.95 -19.07 7.78
C GLN A 232 -9.84 -18.67 6.59
N CYS A 233 -10.70 -17.66 6.75
CA CYS A 233 -11.54 -17.14 5.68
C CYS A 233 -11.64 -15.62 5.80
N HIS A 234 -10.73 -14.91 5.15
CA HIS A 234 -10.60 -13.46 5.23
C HIS A 234 -10.57 -12.83 3.83
N ALA A 235 -11.57 -12.01 3.53
CA ALA A 235 -11.82 -11.47 2.18
C ALA A 235 -10.70 -10.53 1.70
N TYR A 236 -10.00 -9.87 2.61
CA TYR A 236 -8.92 -8.94 2.28
C TYR A 236 -7.69 -9.61 1.61
N SER A 237 -7.69 -10.95 1.52
CA SER A 237 -6.63 -11.79 0.97
C SER A 237 -7.07 -12.42 -0.35
N ALA A 238 -8.30 -12.15 -0.80
CA ALA A 238 -8.88 -12.69 -2.03
C ALA A 238 -8.56 -11.81 -3.27
N HIS A 239 -7.70 -10.80 -3.14
CA HIS A 239 -7.31 -9.90 -4.22
C HIS A 239 -6.52 -10.53 -5.38
N PRO A 240 -5.94 -11.75 -5.33
CA PRO A 240 -5.39 -12.37 -6.54
C PRO A 240 -6.39 -12.48 -7.68
N LEU A 241 -7.68 -12.69 -7.38
CA LEU A 241 -8.74 -12.70 -8.39
C LEU A 241 -8.80 -11.36 -9.14
N TYR A 242 -8.76 -10.25 -8.41
CA TYR A 242 -8.75 -8.90 -8.98
C TYR A 242 -7.52 -8.67 -9.87
N HIS A 243 -6.34 -9.07 -9.39
CA HIS A 243 -5.09 -8.86 -10.11
C HIS A 243 -4.98 -9.70 -11.39
N LEU A 244 -5.40 -10.97 -11.35
CA LEU A 244 -5.44 -11.83 -12.53
C LEU A 244 -6.44 -11.31 -13.58
N TYR A 245 -7.61 -10.83 -13.13
CA TYR A 245 -8.59 -10.21 -14.02
C TYR A 245 -8.04 -8.95 -14.70
N LYS A 246 -7.44 -8.05 -13.92
CA LYS A 246 -6.84 -6.82 -14.46
C LYS A 246 -5.69 -7.10 -15.44
N MET A 247 -4.87 -8.10 -15.17
CA MET A 247 -3.82 -8.55 -16.08
C MET A 247 -4.41 -9.00 -17.42
N GLN A 248 -5.44 -9.86 -17.39
CA GLN A 248 -6.10 -10.32 -18.62
C GLN A 248 -6.64 -9.15 -19.45
N GLN A 249 -7.31 -8.19 -18.81
CA GLN A 249 -7.84 -7.01 -19.51
C GLN A 249 -6.74 -6.17 -20.18
N ALA A 250 -5.57 -6.03 -19.55
CA ALA A 250 -4.45 -5.29 -20.12
C ALA A 250 -3.92 -5.97 -21.38
N GLN A 251 -3.76 -7.29 -21.33
CA GLN A 251 -3.27 -8.09 -22.47
C GLN A 251 -4.25 -8.13 -23.66
N GLU A 252 -5.56 -8.07 -23.39
CA GLU A 252 -6.59 -8.01 -24.44
C GLU A 252 -6.70 -6.63 -25.08
N GLY A 253 -6.38 -5.55 -24.36
CA GLY A 253 -6.42 -4.18 -24.89
C GLY A 253 -5.22 -3.80 -25.77
N GLU A 254 -4.14 -4.58 -25.74
CA GLU A 254 -2.95 -4.40 -26.57
C GLU A 254 -2.98 -5.21 -27.88
N ALA A 255 -3.98 -6.09 -28.07
CA ALA A 255 -4.18 -6.94 -29.24
C ALA A 255 -5.19 -6.33 -30.24
#